data_AF-X1NMU1-F1
#
_entry.id   AF-X1NMU1-F1
#
_cell.length_a   1.000
_cell.length_b   1.000
_cell.length_c   1.000
_cell.angle_alpha   90.00
_cell.angle_beta   90.00
_cell.angle_gamma   90.00
#
_symmetry.space_group_name_H-M   'P 1'
#
loop_
_entity.id
_entity.type
_entity.pdbx_description
1 polymer ?
#
loop_
_entity_poly.entity_id
_entity_poly.type
_entity_poly.pdbx_seq_one_letter_code
_entity_poly.pdbx_strand_id
1 'polypeptide(L)'
;MGRDPETGKRKQQTLTVRGSKKDAERELRAVLTRIEGGAHVKPVKLTVAEYLEQWLQSYVDSNVGPRTGERYIEIIHAHLIPALGSIPLIALRSQHIQTYYGKALKSGRRDGNGGLSAQTVRHHHRVLYEALKHAVKHGILIRNVAEAVDPPRPEHKEMVTLAPEHVNKLLEAVRDTPYYDLFYTAIYTGLRRSELLALQWSHIDL
;
A
#
# COMPACT_ATOMS: atom_id res chain seq x y z
N MET A 1 35.35 6.91 -2.96
CA MET A 1 35.17 7.80 -1.79
C MET A 1 35.22 9.25 -2.26
N GLY A 2 34.05 9.81 -2.56
CA GLY A 2 33.92 11.19 -3.04
C GLY A 2 34.13 12.23 -1.95
N ARG A 3 34.30 13.49 -2.37
CA ARG A 3 34.30 14.66 -1.48
C ARG A 3 32.89 14.93 -0.99
N ASP A 4 32.78 15.42 0.24
CA ASP A 4 31.52 15.92 0.77
C ASP A 4 31.02 17.13 -0.06
N PRO A 5 29.81 17.11 -0.64
CA PRO A 5 29.32 18.23 -1.45
C PRO A 5 29.12 19.53 -0.65
N GLU A 6 28.97 19.47 0.68
CA GLU A 6 28.83 20.68 1.52
C GLU A 6 30.15 21.18 2.11
N THR A 7 31.15 20.31 2.31
CA THR A 7 32.37 20.68 3.05
C THR A 7 33.67 20.47 2.26
N GLY A 8 33.62 19.88 1.05
CA GLY A 8 34.77 19.65 0.17
C GLY A 8 35.82 18.66 0.71
N LYS A 9 35.68 18.18 1.94
CA LYS A 9 36.63 17.26 2.60
C LYS A 9 36.43 15.82 2.12
N ARG A 10 37.54 15.07 2.09
CA ARG A 10 37.55 13.64 1.75
C ARG A 10 36.86 12.87 2.88
N LYS A 11 35.74 12.19 2.60
CA LYS A 11 35.08 11.33 3.60
C LYS A 11 35.92 10.07 3.82
N GLN A 12 36.44 9.93 5.04
CA GLN A 12 37.13 8.72 5.51
C GLN A 12 36.40 8.20 6.75
N GLN A 13 36.17 6.89 6.79
CA GLN A 13 35.63 6.21 7.96
C GLN A 13 36.72 5.28 8.50
N THR A 14 37.12 5.51 9.76
CA THR A 14 38.10 4.68 10.45
C THR A 14 37.34 3.71 11.34
N LEU A 15 37.56 2.41 11.16
CA LEU A 15 36.99 1.37 12.01
C LEU A 15 38.12 0.67 12.78
N THR A 16 38.03 0.63 14.11
CA THR A 16 39.00 -0.06 14.95
C THR A 16 38.53 -1.49 15.19
N VAL A 17 39.22 -2.47 14.61
CA VAL A 17 38.94 -3.90 14.80
C VAL A 17 39.91 -4.46 15.85
N ARG A 18 39.39 -5.12 16.88
CA ARG A 18 40.20 -5.90 17.83
C ARG A 18 40.41 -7.30 17.24
N GLY A 19 41.62 -7.60 16.79
CA GLY A 19 41.94 -8.90 16.18
C GLY A 19 43.21 -8.88 15.35
N SER A 20 43.41 -9.91 14.54
CA SER A 20 44.56 -10.04 13.65
C SER A 20 44.43 -9.14 12.40
N LYS A 21 45.53 -8.92 11.68
CA LYS A 21 45.52 -8.23 10.37
C LYS A 21 44.50 -8.85 9.40
N LYS A 22 44.30 -10.17 9.47
CA LYS A 22 43.35 -10.91 8.63
C LYS A 22 41.88 -10.59 8.95
N ASP A 23 41.57 -10.26 10.21
CA ASP A 23 40.24 -9.83 10.64
C ASP A 23 39.94 -8.40 10.19
N ALA A 24 40.95 -7.52 10.26
CA ALA A 24 40.84 -6.16 9.73
C ALA A 24 40.62 -6.15 8.21
N GLU A 25 41.31 -7.02 7.46
CA GLU A 25 41.10 -7.16 6.01
C GLU A 25 39.72 -7.73 5.65
N ARG A 26 39.18 -8.64 6.45
CA ARG A 26 37.82 -9.18 6.26
C ARG A 26 36.76 -8.11 6.48
N GLU A 27 36.87 -7.35 7.56
CA GLU A 27 35.96 -6.22 7.85
C GLU A 27 36.09 -5.12 6.80
N LEU A 28 37.32 -4.82 6.35
CA LEU A 28 37.54 -3.86 5.26
C LEU A 28 36.88 -4.32 3.97
N ARG A 29 37.00 -5.60 3.58
CA ARG A 29 36.29 -6.14 2.41
C ARG A 29 34.78 -6.07 2.59
N ALA A 30 34.24 -6.41 3.76
CA ALA A 30 32.81 -6.31 4.04
C ALA A 30 32.30 -4.86 3.94
N VAL A 31 33.08 -3.89 4.43
CA VAL A 31 32.77 -2.46 4.32
C VAL A 31 32.88 -1.98 2.87
N LEU A 32 33.92 -2.40 2.12
CA LEU A 32 34.08 -2.09 0.70
C LEU A 32 32.93 -2.66 -0.13
N THR A 33 32.54 -3.93 0.07
CA THR A 33 31.37 -4.52 -0.60
C THR A 33 30.08 -3.79 -0.24
N ARG A 34 29.94 -3.31 1.00
CA ARG A 34 28.80 -2.48 1.42
C ARG A 34 28.79 -1.11 0.72
N ILE A 35 29.96 -0.52 0.49
CA ILE A 35 30.12 0.76 -0.22
C ILE A 35 29.90 0.59 -1.73
N GLU A 36 30.47 -0.45 -2.33
CA GLU A 36 30.35 -0.77 -3.75
C GLU A 36 28.93 -1.20 -4.13
N GLY A 37 28.19 -1.83 -3.20
CA GLY A 37 26.78 -2.15 -3.34
C GLY A 37 25.80 -0.98 -3.22
N GLY A 38 26.27 0.28 -3.21
CA GLY A 38 25.41 1.46 -3.15
C GLY A 38 24.74 1.71 -1.79
N ALA A 39 25.08 0.95 -0.74
CA ALA A 39 24.45 1.04 0.57
C ALA A 39 25.08 2.15 1.42
N HIS A 40 24.84 3.40 1.03
CA HIS A 40 24.96 4.54 1.96
C HIS A 40 23.61 5.23 2.13
N VAL A 41 22.63 4.48 2.62
CA VAL A 41 21.45 5.08 3.25
C VAL A 41 21.93 5.59 4.61
N LYS A 42 21.95 6.92 4.82
CA LYS A 42 22.11 7.48 6.17
C LYS A 42 21.11 6.74 7.07
N PRO A 43 21.51 6.16 8.21
CA PRO A 43 20.57 5.47 9.09
C PRO A 43 19.70 6.54 9.76
N VAL A 44 18.67 6.99 9.04
CA VAL A 44 17.51 7.59 9.68
C VAL A 44 16.89 6.43 10.45
N LYS A 45 16.70 6.61 11.76
CA LYS A 45 15.94 5.67 12.60
C LYS A 45 14.45 5.73 12.22
N LEU A 46 14.14 5.62 10.93
CA LEU A 46 12.81 5.74 10.40
C LEU A 46 12.09 4.42 10.64
N THR A 47 11.00 4.49 11.38
CA THR A 47 10.08 3.38 11.60
C THR A 47 9.15 3.22 10.41
N VAL A 48 8.48 2.07 10.32
CA VAL A 48 7.45 1.84 9.30
C VAL A 48 6.32 2.87 9.46
N ALA A 49 5.92 3.21 10.69
CA ALA A 49 4.88 4.20 10.92
C ALA A 49 5.24 5.56 10.34
N GLU A 50 6.40 6.09 10.73
CA GLU A 50 6.87 7.41 10.27
C GLU A 50 7.03 7.46 8.74
N TYR A 51 7.50 6.38 8.14
CA TYR A 51 7.61 6.31 6.68
C TYR A 51 6.25 6.31 5.98
N LEU A 52 5.29 5.53 6.48
CA LEU A 52 3.95 5.48 5.88
C LEU A 52 3.22 6.82 6.00
N GLU A 53 3.39 7.54 7.12
CA GLU A 53 2.89 8.91 7.30
C GLU A 53 3.52 9.88 6.29
N GLN A 54 4.85 9.85 6.13
CA GLN A 54 5.53 10.67 5.13
C GLN A 54 5.07 10.35 3.71
N TRP A 55 4.86 9.07 3.39
CA TRP A 55 4.38 8.65 2.09
C TRP A 55 2.94 9.10 1.81
N LEU A 56 2.07 9.08 2.82
CA LEU A 56 0.71 9.62 2.74
C LEU A 56 0.71 11.13 2.45
N GLN A 57 1.48 11.90 3.23
CA GLN A 57 1.52 13.37 3.13
C GLN A 57 2.19 13.88 1.85
N SER A 58 3.10 13.12 1.27
CA SER A 58 3.85 13.54 0.07
C SER A 58 3.24 12.95 -1.21
N TYR A 59 3.41 11.65 -1.40
CA TYR A 59 3.06 10.99 -2.66
C TYR A 59 1.55 10.85 -2.82
N VAL A 60 0.85 10.37 -1.80
CA VAL A 60 -0.57 10.05 -1.91
C VAL A 60 -1.40 11.33 -2.09
N ASP A 61 -1.13 12.37 -1.32
CA ASP A 61 -1.84 13.65 -1.42
C ASP A 61 -1.72 14.30 -2.83
N SER A 62 -0.55 14.21 -3.46
CA SER A 62 -0.30 14.83 -4.76
C SER A 62 -0.62 13.96 -5.98
N ASN A 63 -0.55 12.63 -5.86
CA ASN A 63 -0.53 11.72 -7.03
C ASN A 63 -1.67 10.69 -7.04
N VAL A 64 -2.49 10.62 -6.00
CA VAL A 64 -3.54 9.60 -5.87
C VAL A 64 -4.90 10.27 -5.78
N GLY A 65 -5.88 9.75 -6.53
CA GLY A 65 -7.24 10.29 -6.50
C GLY A 65 -7.86 10.24 -5.10
N PRO A 66 -8.71 11.20 -4.71
CA PRO A 66 -9.15 11.39 -3.31
C PRO A 66 -9.69 10.12 -2.65
N ARG A 67 -10.62 9.42 -3.31
CA ARG A 67 -11.23 8.19 -2.80
C ARG A 67 -10.24 7.04 -2.60
N THR A 68 -9.20 6.96 -3.44
CA THR A 68 -8.14 5.97 -3.28
C THR A 68 -7.21 6.36 -2.14
N GLY A 69 -6.91 7.66 -1.99
CA GLY A 69 -6.15 8.20 -0.87
C GLY A 69 -6.82 7.94 0.48
N GLU A 70 -8.12 8.23 0.61
CA GLU A 70 -8.92 7.90 1.80
C GLU A 70 -8.80 6.43 2.20
N ARG A 71 -8.90 5.53 1.20
CA ARG A 71 -8.73 4.09 1.44
C ARG A 71 -7.33 3.73 1.89
N TYR A 72 -6.29 4.39 1.37
CA TYR A 72 -4.91 4.16 1.81
C TYR A 72 -4.72 4.60 3.26
N ILE A 73 -5.21 5.79 3.61
CA ILE A 73 -5.19 6.34 4.97
C ILE A 73 -5.89 5.39 5.94
N GLU A 74 -7.10 4.92 5.61
CA GLU A 74 -7.85 3.99 6.44
C GLU A 74 -7.05 2.70 6.68
N ILE A 75 -6.51 2.09 5.61
CA ILE A 75 -5.73 0.85 5.71
C ILE A 75 -4.47 1.05 6.57
N ILE A 76 -3.77 2.17 6.36
CA ILE A 76 -2.50 2.46 7.05
C ILE A 76 -2.77 2.69 8.54
N HIS A 77 -3.66 3.61 8.89
CA HIS A 77 -3.90 3.99 10.29
C HIS A 77 -4.61 2.89 11.08
N ALA A 78 -5.60 2.22 10.49
CA ALA A 78 -6.39 1.22 11.22
C ALA A 78 -5.71 -0.14 11.30
N HIS A 79 -4.79 -0.48 10.39
CA HIS A 79 -4.27 -1.85 10.29
C HIS A 79 -2.74 -1.95 10.19
N LEU A 80 -2.08 -1.20 9.30
CA LEU A 80 -0.64 -1.36 9.07
C LEU A 80 0.20 -0.77 10.20
N ILE A 81 -0.09 0.47 10.61
CA ILE A 81 0.64 1.15 11.70
C ILE A 81 0.49 0.39 13.03
N PRO A 82 -0.72 -0.02 13.46
CA PRO A 82 -0.87 -0.77 14.71
C PRO A 82 -0.10 -2.10 14.73
N ALA A 83 0.10 -2.75 13.58
CA ALA A 83 0.72 -4.06 13.51
C ALA A 83 2.23 -4.04 13.21
N LEU A 84 2.68 -3.11 12.37
CA LEU A 84 4.05 -3.06 11.84
C LEU A 84 4.76 -1.75 12.17
N GLY A 85 4.05 -0.73 12.64
CA GLY A 85 4.52 0.65 12.74
C GLY A 85 5.72 0.85 13.64
N SER A 86 5.84 0.08 14.72
CA SER A 86 6.96 0.15 15.67
C SER A 86 8.27 -0.45 15.12
N ILE A 87 8.20 -1.21 14.04
CA ILE A 87 9.36 -1.87 13.45
C ILE A 87 10.19 -0.82 12.71
N PRO A 88 11.52 -0.77 12.89
CA PRO A 88 12.39 0.05 12.04
C PRO A 88 12.21 -0.36 10.57
N LEU A 89 12.07 0.61 9.66
CA LEU A 89 11.78 0.34 8.24
C LEU A 89 12.81 -0.61 7.61
N ILE A 90 14.09 -0.40 7.91
CA ILE A 90 15.21 -1.26 7.47
C ILE A 90 15.20 -2.67 8.08
N ALA A 91 14.51 -2.85 9.20
CA ALA A 91 14.39 -4.13 9.91
C ALA A 91 13.09 -4.87 9.57
N LEU A 92 12.22 -4.29 8.74
CA LEU A 92 11.02 -4.95 8.25
C LEU A 92 11.43 -6.17 7.40
N ARG A 93 10.83 -7.33 7.69
CA ARG A 93 11.12 -8.62 7.04
C ARG A 93 9.83 -9.21 6.51
N SER A 94 9.94 -10.07 5.51
CA SER A 94 8.82 -10.86 4.95
C SER A 94 8.03 -11.59 6.04
N GLN A 95 8.71 -12.16 7.05
CA GLN A 95 8.07 -12.84 8.18
C GLN A 95 7.12 -11.94 8.98
N HIS A 96 7.44 -10.66 9.18
CA HIS A 96 6.57 -9.72 9.89
C HIS A 96 5.27 -9.49 9.10
N ILE A 97 5.40 -9.34 7.77
CA ILE A 97 4.28 -9.12 6.85
C ILE A 97 3.40 -10.37 6.80
N GLN A 98 4.00 -11.57 6.69
CA GLN A 98 3.25 -12.83 6.67
C GLN A 98 2.51 -13.08 7.98
N THR A 99 3.16 -12.79 9.12
CA THR A 99 2.53 -12.86 10.45
C THR A 99 1.34 -11.90 10.54
N TYR A 100 1.50 -10.67 10.03
CA TYR A 100 0.42 -9.71 9.95
C TYR A 100 -0.76 -10.22 9.11
N TYR A 101 -0.52 -10.81 7.92
CA TYR A 101 -1.61 -11.39 7.11
C TYR A 101 -2.35 -12.50 7.82
N GLY A 102 -1.62 -13.41 8.49
CA GLY A 102 -2.22 -14.47 9.28
C GLY A 102 -3.11 -13.94 10.41
N LYS A 103 -2.67 -12.88 11.10
CA LYS A 103 -3.48 -12.21 12.14
C LYS A 103 -4.67 -11.48 11.54
N ALA A 104 -4.48 -10.74 10.44
CA ALA A 104 -5.53 -10.00 9.77
C ALA A 104 -6.68 -10.92 9.29
N LEU A 105 -6.36 -12.11 8.77
CA LEU A 105 -7.33 -13.12 8.34
C LEU A 105 -8.07 -13.79 9.51
N LYS A 106 -7.53 -13.78 10.73
CA LYS A 106 -8.15 -14.41 11.91
C LYS A 106 -8.93 -13.43 12.77
N SER A 107 -8.39 -12.23 12.96
CA SER A 107 -8.90 -11.26 13.95
C SER A 107 -8.64 -9.81 13.52
N GLY A 108 -8.62 -9.53 12.21
CA GLY A 108 -8.30 -8.20 11.69
C GLY A 108 -9.47 -7.22 11.60
N ARG A 109 -10.71 -7.65 11.86
CA ARG A 109 -11.86 -6.73 11.82
C ARG A 109 -11.81 -5.75 12.99
N ARG A 110 -12.15 -4.49 12.72
CA ARG A 110 -12.15 -3.41 13.71
C ARG A 110 -13.25 -3.55 14.77
N ASP A 111 -14.33 -4.25 14.45
CA ASP A 111 -15.43 -4.57 15.37
C ASP A 111 -15.10 -5.73 16.34
N GLY A 112 -13.90 -6.31 16.23
CA GLY A 112 -13.47 -7.47 17.04
C GLY A 112 -14.12 -8.79 16.64
N ASN A 113 -15.05 -8.79 15.69
CA ASN A 113 -15.87 -9.96 15.33
C ASN A 113 -15.23 -10.77 14.19
N GLY A 114 -13.97 -11.15 14.37
CA GLY A 114 -13.25 -12.08 13.51
C GLY A 114 -12.32 -11.45 12.47
N GLY A 115 -12.07 -12.21 11.41
CA GLY A 115 -11.05 -11.92 10.41
C GLY A 115 -11.49 -11.04 9.25
N LEU A 116 -10.52 -10.37 8.63
CA LEU A 116 -10.71 -9.69 7.35
C LEU A 116 -10.80 -10.69 6.20
N SER A 117 -11.52 -10.34 5.14
CA SER A 117 -11.55 -11.15 3.92
C SER A 117 -10.18 -11.20 3.25
N ALA A 118 -9.90 -12.28 2.49
CA ALA A 118 -8.68 -12.40 1.69
C ALA A 118 -8.51 -11.24 0.71
N GLN A 119 -9.61 -10.73 0.13
CA GLN A 119 -9.58 -9.56 -0.75
C GLN A 119 -9.13 -8.30 0.00
N THR A 120 -9.62 -8.09 1.22
CA THR A 120 -9.22 -6.96 2.06
C THR A 120 -7.73 -7.03 2.43
N VAL A 121 -7.24 -8.20 2.84
CA VAL A 121 -5.81 -8.39 3.15
C VAL A 121 -4.94 -8.21 1.90
N ARG A 122 -5.43 -8.61 0.72
CA ARG A 122 -4.75 -8.34 -0.55
C ARG A 122 -4.67 -6.85 -0.86
N HIS A 123 -5.68 -6.06 -0.49
CA HIS A 123 -5.60 -4.60 -0.57
C HIS A 123 -4.54 -4.04 0.38
N HIS A 124 -4.46 -4.54 1.62
CA HIS A 124 -3.39 -4.14 2.56
C HIS A 124 -1.99 -4.44 2.01
N HIS A 125 -1.82 -5.62 1.41
CA HIS A 125 -0.58 -5.97 0.72
C HIS A 125 -0.24 -4.96 -0.39
N ARG A 126 -1.19 -4.62 -1.26
CA ARG A 126 -0.95 -3.67 -2.36
C ARG A 126 -0.52 -2.28 -1.85
N VAL A 127 -1.16 -1.78 -0.79
CA VAL A 127 -0.80 -0.48 -0.19
C VAL A 127 0.62 -0.52 0.38
N LEU A 128 0.93 -1.54 1.19
CA LEU A 128 2.27 -1.70 1.76
C LEU A 128 3.32 -1.89 0.66
N TYR A 129 3.01 -2.69 -0.36
CA TYR A 129 3.89 -2.95 -1.49
C TYR A 129 4.24 -1.64 -2.21
N GLU A 130 3.26 -0.81 -2.56
CA GLU A 130 3.54 0.45 -3.26
C GLU A 130 4.29 1.44 -2.38
N ALA A 131 3.95 1.56 -1.09
CA ALA A 131 4.73 2.38 -0.18
C ALA A 131 6.21 1.96 -0.14
N LEU A 132 6.48 0.66 0.04
CA LEU A 132 7.88 0.16 0.08
C LEU A 132 8.58 0.27 -1.28
N LYS A 133 7.85 0.17 -2.39
CA LYS A 133 8.39 0.40 -3.74
C LYS A 133 8.83 1.85 -3.91
N HIS A 134 8.08 2.82 -3.40
CA HIS A 134 8.51 4.22 -3.31
C HIS A 134 9.76 4.37 -2.45
N ALA A 135 9.82 3.69 -1.31
CA ALA A 135 11.01 3.72 -0.44
C ALA A 135 12.27 3.25 -1.18
N VAL A 136 12.13 2.21 -2.03
CA VAL A 136 13.22 1.73 -2.89
C VAL A 136 13.57 2.77 -3.97
N LYS A 137 12.57 3.33 -4.65
CA LYS A 137 12.78 4.36 -5.68
C LYS A 137 13.52 5.58 -5.15
N HIS A 138 13.28 5.96 -3.90
CA HIS A 138 13.95 7.07 -3.22
C HIS A 138 15.27 6.67 -2.53
N GLY A 139 15.73 5.43 -2.68
CA GLY A 139 16.98 4.94 -2.10
C GLY A 139 16.96 4.82 -0.57
N ILE A 140 15.78 4.80 0.05
CA ILE A 140 15.61 4.56 1.50
C ILE A 140 15.77 3.06 1.80
N LEU A 141 15.22 2.21 0.93
CA LEU A 141 15.38 0.76 0.99
C LEU A 141 16.15 0.25 -0.22
N ILE A 142 16.93 -0.80 -0.02
CA ILE A 142 17.66 -1.48 -1.10
C ILE A 142 16.73 -2.38 -1.91
N ARG A 143 15.71 -2.96 -1.25
CA ARG A 143 14.74 -3.87 -1.87
C ARG A 143 13.38 -3.78 -1.20
N ASN A 144 12.34 -4.15 -1.93
CA ASN A 144 10.99 -4.22 -1.41
C ASN A 144 10.77 -5.58 -0.75
N VAL A 145 10.70 -5.62 0.58
CA VAL A 145 10.50 -6.88 1.32
C VAL A 145 9.11 -7.49 1.15
N ALA A 146 8.13 -6.72 0.65
CA ALA A 146 6.79 -7.25 0.34
C ALA A 146 6.78 -8.11 -0.93
N GLU A 147 7.76 -7.99 -1.83
CA GLU A 147 7.88 -8.85 -3.03
C GLU A 147 8.05 -10.32 -2.70
N ALA A 148 8.67 -10.62 -1.55
CA ALA A 148 8.94 -11.98 -1.11
C ALA A 148 7.76 -12.61 -0.34
N VAL A 149 6.59 -11.97 -0.33
CA VAL A 149 5.42 -12.44 0.44
C VAL A 149 4.22 -12.59 -0.49
N ASP A 150 3.70 -13.81 -0.57
CA ASP A 150 2.46 -14.07 -1.29
C ASP A 150 1.24 -13.62 -0.45
N PRO A 151 0.42 -12.67 -0.94
CA PRO A 151 -0.82 -12.31 -0.29
C PRO A 151 -1.87 -13.44 -0.44
N PRO A 152 -2.86 -13.50 0.46
CA PRO A 152 -3.92 -14.50 0.36
C PRO A 152 -4.68 -14.37 -0.96
N ARG A 153 -5.06 -15.51 -1.53
CA ARG A 153 -5.84 -15.58 -2.77
C ARG A 153 -7.33 -15.43 -2.42
N PRO A 154 -7.99 -14.35 -2.86
CA PRO A 154 -9.43 -14.20 -2.71
C PRO A 154 -10.13 -15.24 -3.60
N GLU A 155 -11.16 -15.87 -3.06
CA GLU A 155 -12.07 -16.68 -3.85
C GLU A 155 -12.90 -15.76 -4.75
N HIS A 156 -13.09 -16.20 -5.99
CA HIS A 156 -13.99 -15.52 -6.90
C HIS A 156 -15.43 -15.82 -6.50
N LYS A 157 -16.17 -14.80 -6.09
CA LYS A 157 -17.63 -14.90 -5.93
C LYS A 157 -18.25 -14.44 -7.23
N GLU A 158 -19.11 -15.29 -7.81
CA GLU A 158 -19.94 -14.86 -8.92
C GLU A 158 -20.81 -13.68 -8.48
N MET A 159 -20.82 -12.62 -9.29
CA MET A 159 -21.74 -11.52 -9.06
C MET A 159 -23.15 -12.00 -9.43
N VAL A 160 -24.08 -11.86 -8.48
CA VAL A 160 -25.49 -12.06 -8.76
C VAL A 160 -25.96 -10.89 -9.62
N THR A 161 -26.25 -11.17 -10.88
CA THR A 161 -26.76 -10.18 -11.83
C THR A 161 -28.28 -10.27 -11.94
N LEU A 162 -28.92 -9.15 -12.24
CA LEU A 162 -30.35 -9.12 -12.53
C LEU A 162 -30.61 -9.85 -13.85
N ALA A 163 -31.37 -10.95 -13.81
CA ALA A 163 -31.82 -11.62 -15.02
C ALA A 163 -32.81 -10.73 -15.80
N PRO A 164 -32.85 -10.80 -17.14
CA PRO A 164 -33.78 -9.99 -17.94
C PRO A 164 -35.24 -10.11 -17.50
N GLU A 165 -35.66 -11.30 -17.09
CA GLU A 165 -37.01 -11.61 -16.60
C GLU A 165 -37.38 -10.88 -15.29
N HIS A 166 -36.39 -10.47 -14.51
CA HIS A 166 -36.58 -9.77 -13.24
C HIS A 166 -36.59 -8.24 -13.39
N VAL A 167 -36.28 -7.70 -14.58
CA VAL A 167 -36.30 -6.26 -14.86
C VAL A 167 -37.67 -5.67 -14.63
N ASN A 168 -38.72 -6.31 -15.15
CA ASN A 168 -40.09 -5.81 -15.00
C ASN A 168 -40.52 -5.80 -13.54
N LYS A 169 -40.19 -6.85 -12.77
CA LYS A 169 -40.47 -6.91 -11.33
C LYS A 169 -39.78 -5.78 -10.56
N LEU A 170 -38.53 -5.47 -10.91
CA LEU A 170 -37.81 -4.35 -10.31
C LEU A 170 -38.49 -3.01 -10.64
N LEU A 171 -38.80 -2.77 -11.92
CA LEU A 171 -39.43 -1.53 -12.37
C LEU A 171 -40.83 -1.33 -11.78
N GLU A 172 -41.60 -2.41 -11.63
CA GLU A 172 -42.89 -2.38 -10.91
C GLU A 172 -42.72 -2.03 -9.44
N ALA A 173 -41.75 -2.63 -8.75
CA ALA A 173 -41.52 -2.39 -7.33
C ALA A 173 -41.09 -0.94 -7.02
N VAL A 174 -40.44 -0.26 -7.97
CA VAL A 174 -39.97 1.12 -7.80
C VAL A 174 -40.86 2.16 -8.49
N ARG A 175 -41.98 1.74 -9.11
CA ARG A 175 -42.85 2.58 -9.96
C ARG A 175 -43.30 3.86 -9.27
N ASP A 176 -43.75 3.76 -8.02
CA ASP A 176 -44.28 4.90 -7.26
C ASP A 176 -43.22 5.58 -6.37
N THR A 177 -41.94 5.33 -6.65
CA THR A 177 -40.81 5.91 -5.93
C THR A 177 -40.09 6.94 -6.80
N PRO A 178 -39.42 7.94 -6.20
CA PRO A 178 -38.60 8.89 -6.95
C PRO A 178 -37.40 8.24 -7.67
N TYR A 179 -37.16 6.94 -7.47
CA TYR A 179 -36.06 6.21 -8.09
C TYR A 179 -36.44 5.54 -9.42
N TYR A 180 -37.71 5.57 -9.83
CA TYR A 180 -38.15 4.89 -11.05
C TYR A 180 -37.32 5.30 -12.27
N ASP A 181 -37.24 6.61 -12.55
CA ASP A 181 -36.51 7.14 -13.70
C ASP A 181 -35.01 6.82 -13.63
N LEU A 182 -34.46 6.79 -12.42
CA LEU A 182 -33.05 6.44 -12.19
C LEU A 182 -32.78 4.98 -12.57
N PHE A 183 -33.61 4.04 -12.11
CA PHE A 183 -33.47 2.62 -12.44
C PHE A 183 -33.79 2.33 -13.90
N TYR A 184 -34.82 2.99 -14.45
CA TYR A 184 -35.16 2.90 -15.86
C TYR A 184 -33.97 3.30 -16.73
N THR A 185 -33.41 4.50 -16.48
CA THR A 185 -32.24 4.99 -17.20
C THR A 185 -31.04 4.07 -17.02
N ALA A 186 -30.76 3.60 -15.80
CA ALA A 186 -29.66 2.68 -15.52
C ALA A 186 -29.70 1.41 -16.36
N ILE A 187 -30.88 0.80 -16.46
CA ILE A 187 -31.09 -0.49 -17.15
C ILE A 187 -30.91 -0.32 -18.66
N TYR A 188 -31.45 0.75 -19.25
CA TYR A 188 -31.43 0.94 -20.70
C TYR A 188 -30.15 1.60 -21.23
N THR A 189 -29.40 2.32 -20.39
CA THR A 189 -28.14 2.97 -20.80
C THR A 189 -26.90 2.20 -20.35
N GLY A 190 -27.02 1.33 -19.34
CA GLY A 190 -25.88 0.62 -18.75
C GLY A 190 -24.91 1.52 -17.99
N LEU A 191 -25.28 2.78 -17.71
CA LEU A 191 -24.45 3.74 -16.99
C LEU A 191 -24.16 3.25 -15.57
N ARG A 192 -22.93 3.49 -15.10
CA ARG A 192 -22.59 3.24 -13.69
C ARG A 192 -23.35 4.21 -12.80
N ARG A 193 -23.62 3.79 -11.56
CA ARG A 193 -24.30 4.64 -10.56
C ARG A 193 -23.70 6.05 -10.46
N SER A 194 -22.38 6.20 -10.47
CA SER A 194 -21.73 7.52 -10.40
C SER A 194 -21.98 8.37 -11.66
N GLU A 195 -22.12 7.74 -12.82
CA GLU A 195 -22.40 8.41 -14.09
C GLU A 195 -23.86 8.87 -14.12
N LEU A 196 -24.79 8.03 -13.66
CA LEU A 196 -26.21 8.39 -13.52
C LEU A 196 -26.42 9.58 -12.59
N LEU A 197 -25.73 9.60 -11.45
CA LEU A 197 -25.83 10.69 -10.47
C LEU A 197 -25.16 11.99 -10.94
N ALA A 198 -24.26 11.91 -11.92
CA ALA A 198 -23.60 13.07 -12.52
C ALA A 198 -24.26 13.50 -13.84
N LEU A 199 -25.33 12.82 -14.29
CA LEU A 199 -26.02 13.12 -15.53
C LEU A 199 -26.74 14.46 -15.43
N GLN A 200 -26.55 15.31 -16.44
CA GLN A 200 -27.15 16.64 -16.54
C GLN A 200 -27.82 16.77 -17.90
N TRP A 201 -28.83 17.63 -17.99
CA TRP A 201 -29.54 17.89 -19.25
C TRP A 201 -28.62 18.38 -20.37
N SER A 202 -27.53 19.08 -20.03
CA SER A 202 -26.49 19.50 -20.98
C SER A 202 -25.71 18.35 -21.62
N HIS A 203 -25.79 17.13 -21.10
CA HIS A 203 -25.16 15.95 -21.68
C HIS A 203 -26.02 15.27 -22.75
N ILE A 204 -27.25 15.74 -22.97
CA ILE A 204 -28.19 15.19 -23.95
C ILE A 204 -28.33 16.21 -25.08
N ASP A 205 -27.89 15.84 -26.27
CA ASP A 205 -28.13 16.59 -27.51
C ASP A 205 -29.31 15.94 -28.25
N LEU A 206 -30.32 16.73 -28.57
CA LEU A 206 -31.63 16.28 -29.10
C LEU A 206 -31.86 16.81 -30.52
#